data_AF-A0A9N9D5A2-F1
#
_entry.id   AF-A0A9N9D5A2-F1
#
_cell.length_a   1.000
_cell.length_b   1.000
_cell.length_c   1.000
_cell.angle_alpha   90.00
_cell.angle_beta   90.00
_cell.angle_gamma   90.00
#
_symmetry.space_group_name_H-M   'P 1'
#
loop_
_entity.id
_entity.type
_entity.pdbx_description
1 polymer ?
#
loop_
_entity_poly.entity_id
_entity_poly.type
_entity_poly.pdbx_seq_one_letter_code
_entity_poly.pdbx_strand_id
1 'polypeptide(L)'
;MTPAEVTAALSTTKLLISSSLCLLNIVQIIGNAPLYDKGIYTVAIVVDTLLCLVASFGLFVIFLAKTAYLLRLYSRFIYAYLIIRTLSFLYTIIVLASYKSDYMDSCVQINESRHGADHNETTYFCNIGYFGMLLALILTGVFTIILMIYYAMVINAYSKRREIKEEENESSSEVIETPGSMDRP
;
A
#
# COMPACT_ATOMS: atom_id res chain seq x y z
N MET A 1 -4.37 26.41 -8.35
CA MET A 1 -3.91 25.01 -8.25
C MET A 1 -2.61 24.91 -9.02
N THR A 2 -1.51 24.62 -8.37
CA THR A 2 -0.19 24.54 -9.02
C THR A 2 -0.07 23.24 -9.81
N PRO A 3 0.73 23.19 -10.90
CA PRO A 3 0.92 21.95 -11.68
C PRO A 3 1.37 20.77 -10.80
N ALA A 4 2.09 21.02 -9.70
CA ALA A 4 2.48 20.00 -8.73
C ALA A 4 1.30 19.41 -7.91
N GLU A 5 0.26 20.19 -7.64
CA GLU A 5 -0.97 19.70 -6.97
C GLU A 5 -1.76 18.77 -7.90
N VAL A 6 -1.76 19.06 -9.19
CA VAL A 6 -2.38 18.20 -10.21
C VAL A 6 -1.63 16.88 -10.31
N THR A 7 -0.29 16.88 -10.29
CA THR A 7 0.50 15.63 -10.34
C THR A 7 0.32 14.77 -9.09
N ALA A 8 0.25 15.38 -7.90
CA ALA A 8 0.01 14.66 -6.64
C ALA A 8 -1.40 14.07 -6.61
N ALA A 9 -2.41 14.85 -6.99
CA ALA A 9 -3.80 14.40 -7.07
C ALA A 9 -3.99 13.28 -8.10
N LEU A 10 -3.33 13.38 -9.26
CA LEU A 10 -3.34 12.38 -10.32
C LEU A 10 -2.65 11.07 -9.87
N SER A 11 -1.58 11.18 -9.07
CA SER A 11 -0.88 10.03 -8.48
C SER A 11 -1.75 9.31 -7.44
N THR A 12 -2.44 10.05 -6.57
CA THR A 12 -3.37 9.48 -5.58
C THR A 12 -4.65 8.90 -6.19
N THR A 13 -5.16 9.49 -7.28
CA THR A 13 -6.32 8.94 -8.00
C THR A 13 -5.97 7.67 -8.76
N LYS A 14 -4.76 7.57 -9.34
CA LYS A 14 -4.24 6.30 -9.87
C LYS A 14 -4.10 5.23 -8.78
N LEU A 15 -3.67 5.63 -7.57
CA LEU A 15 -3.60 4.73 -6.42
C LEU A 15 -4.99 4.23 -5.99
N LEU A 16 -6.02 5.08 -6.06
CA LEU A 16 -7.40 4.74 -5.75
C LEU A 16 -8.05 3.83 -6.78
N ILE A 17 -7.81 4.07 -8.08
CA ILE A 17 -8.27 3.17 -9.14
C ILE A 17 -7.58 1.81 -9.00
N SER A 18 -6.29 1.79 -8.69
CA SER A 18 -5.55 0.55 -8.37
C SER A 18 -6.09 -0.14 -7.10
N SER A 19 -6.44 0.62 -6.06
CA SER A 19 -7.00 0.12 -4.79
C SER A 19 -8.44 -0.42 -4.93
N SER A 20 -9.26 0.18 -5.79
CA SER A 20 -10.64 -0.28 -6.06
C SER A 20 -10.65 -1.49 -7.01
N LEU A 21 -9.72 -1.56 -7.96
CA LEU A 21 -9.39 -2.81 -8.67
C LEU A 21 -8.83 -3.89 -7.73
N CYS A 22 -8.17 -3.49 -6.63
CA CYS A 22 -7.68 -4.41 -5.59
C CYS A 22 -8.86 -5.06 -4.84
N LEU A 23 -9.86 -4.28 -4.42
CA LEU A 23 -11.08 -4.80 -3.78
C LEU A 23 -11.88 -5.73 -4.71
N LEU A 24 -12.00 -5.38 -6.00
CA LEU A 24 -12.69 -6.22 -6.99
C LEU A 24 -11.96 -7.55 -7.24
N ASN A 25 -10.63 -7.55 -7.32
CA ASN A 25 -9.85 -8.78 -7.45
C ASN A 25 -9.91 -9.64 -6.18
N ILE A 26 -9.87 -9.04 -4.99
CA ILE A 26 -9.99 -9.77 -3.73
C ILE A 26 -11.36 -10.47 -3.63
N VAL A 27 -12.46 -9.79 -3.99
CA VAL A 27 -13.81 -10.38 -4.00
C VAL A 27 -13.92 -11.53 -5.02
N GLN A 28 -13.31 -11.39 -6.20
CA GLN A 28 -13.30 -12.44 -7.22
C GLN A 28 -12.47 -13.67 -6.79
N ILE A 29 -11.34 -13.46 -6.12
CA ILE A 29 -10.48 -14.53 -5.59
C ILE A 29 -11.18 -15.27 -4.43
N ILE A 30 -11.89 -14.55 -3.56
CA ILE A 30 -12.68 -15.14 -2.45
C ILE A 30 -13.83 -16.01 -2.95
N GLY A 31 -14.45 -15.65 -4.08
CA GLY A 31 -15.56 -16.44 -4.66
C GLY A 31 -15.14 -17.81 -5.20
N ASN A 32 -13.87 -17.98 -5.57
CA ASN A 32 -13.38 -19.17 -6.29
C ASN A 32 -12.28 -19.96 -5.55
N ALA A 33 -11.79 -19.49 -4.41
CA ALA A 33 -10.73 -20.18 -3.66
C ALA A 33 -11.30 -21.32 -2.79
N PRO A 34 -10.74 -22.54 -2.86
CA PRO A 34 -11.08 -23.61 -1.92
C PRO A 34 -10.71 -23.20 -0.49
N LEU A 35 -11.57 -23.58 0.45
CA LEU A 35 -11.68 -23.25 1.88
C LEU A 35 -10.41 -23.37 2.79
N TYR A 36 -9.22 -23.58 2.24
CA TYR A 36 -8.02 -23.83 3.01
C TYR A 36 -7.31 -22.53 3.42
N ASP A 37 -7.49 -22.24 4.70
CA ASP A 37 -6.80 -21.27 5.55
C ASP A 37 -7.42 -19.87 5.68
N LYS A 38 -8.56 -19.84 6.36
CA LYS A 38 -9.24 -18.62 6.83
C LYS A 38 -8.29 -17.62 7.51
N GLY A 39 -7.20 -18.07 8.14
CA GLY A 39 -6.26 -17.21 8.85
C GLY A 39 -5.50 -16.26 7.92
N ILE A 40 -4.88 -16.80 6.86
CA ILE A 40 -4.11 -16.01 5.89
C ILE A 40 -5.02 -14.99 5.17
N TYR A 41 -6.22 -15.42 4.77
CA TYR A 41 -7.19 -14.54 4.13
C TYR A 41 -7.69 -13.45 5.07
N THR A 42 -7.93 -13.77 6.35
CA THR A 42 -8.37 -12.77 7.33
C THR A 42 -7.30 -11.69 7.52
N VAL A 43 -6.02 -12.08 7.65
CA VAL A 43 -4.92 -11.12 7.78
C VAL A 43 -4.80 -10.26 6.52
N ALA A 44 -4.88 -10.86 5.33
CA ALA A 44 -4.83 -10.11 4.07
C ALA A 44 -5.97 -9.09 3.95
N ILE A 45 -7.21 -9.50 4.24
CA ILE A 45 -8.39 -8.62 4.21
C ILE A 45 -8.24 -7.46 5.19
N VAL A 46 -7.77 -7.73 6.42
CA VAL A 46 -7.58 -6.68 7.43
C VAL A 46 -6.53 -5.67 6.97
N VAL A 47 -5.39 -6.14 6.46
CA VAL A 47 -4.32 -5.25 5.98
C VAL A 47 -4.77 -4.43 4.78
N ASP A 48 -5.49 -5.03 3.83
CA ASP A 48 -5.98 -4.34 2.62
C ASP A 48 -7.12 -3.35 2.95
N THR A 49 -7.96 -3.65 3.94
CA THR A 49 -8.95 -2.70 4.46
C THR A 49 -8.27 -1.49 5.11
N LEU A 50 -7.21 -1.74 5.88
CA LEU A 50 -6.43 -0.68 6.53
C LEU A 50 -5.74 0.21 5.49
N LEU A 51 -5.24 -0.39 4.40
CA LEU A 51 -4.73 0.36 3.23
C LEU A 51 -5.78 1.29 2.63
N CYS A 52 -7.01 0.78 2.42
CA CYS A 52 -8.09 1.57 1.86
C CYS A 52 -8.41 2.78 2.76
N LEU A 53 -8.47 2.58 4.08
CA LEU A 53 -8.68 3.67 5.05
C LEU A 53 -7.56 4.72 4.99
N VAL A 54 -6.30 4.29 4.97
CA VAL A 54 -5.14 5.20 4.85
C VAL A 54 -5.20 5.97 3.54
N ALA A 55 -5.55 5.32 2.43
CA ALA A 55 -5.67 5.97 1.11
C ALA A 55 -6.82 6.99 1.07
N SER A 56 -7.99 6.65 1.63
CA SER A 56 -9.13 7.57 1.75
C SER A 56 -8.78 8.78 2.62
N PHE A 57 -8.07 8.58 3.74
CA PHE A 57 -7.60 9.67 4.57
C PHE A 57 -6.59 10.56 3.85
N GLY A 58 -5.65 9.97 3.09
CA GLY A 58 -4.70 10.71 2.26
C GLY A 58 -5.39 11.59 1.22
N LEU A 59 -6.43 11.07 0.56
CA LEU A 59 -7.24 11.83 -0.39
C LEU A 59 -7.95 13.00 0.29
N PHE A 60 -8.58 12.74 1.44
CA PHE A 60 -9.24 13.77 2.24
C PHE A 60 -8.27 14.89 2.61
N VAL A 61 -7.06 14.54 3.06
CA VAL A 61 -6.03 15.52 3.43
C VAL A 61 -5.56 16.35 2.23
N ILE A 62 -5.42 15.75 1.04
CA ILE A 62 -5.00 16.49 -0.17
C ILE A 62 -6.09 17.43 -0.68
N PHE A 63 -7.35 17.00 -0.67
CA PHE A 63 -8.46 17.78 -1.24
C PHE A 63 -9.05 18.81 -0.29
N LEU A 64 -9.17 18.48 1.00
CA LEU A 64 -9.95 19.28 1.96
C LEU A 64 -9.06 19.97 2.99
N ALA A 65 -7.90 19.41 3.32
CA ALA A 65 -7.04 20.01 4.34
C ALA A 65 -6.04 20.99 3.74
N LYS A 66 -6.27 22.29 4.00
CA LYS A 66 -5.32 23.36 3.64
C LYS A 66 -4.12 23.52 4.59
N THR A 67 -3.98 22.66 5.60
CA THR A 67 -3.03 22.82 6.71
C THR A 67 -1.86 21.82 6.65
N ALA A 68 -0.63 22.27 6.91
CA ALA A 68 0.56 21.41 6.99
C ALA A 68 0.48 20.33 8.09
N TYR A 69 -0.22 20.61 9.20
CA TYR A 69 -0.39 19.67 10.32
C TYR A 69 -0.95 18.31 9.89
N LEU A 70 -2.04 18.32 9.10
CA LEU A 70 -2.71 17.10 8.62
C LEU A 70 -1.83 16.28 7.66
N LEU A 71 -0.99 16.95 6.88
CA LEU A 71 0.00 16.26 6.02
C LEU A 71 1.08 15.57 6.84
N ARG A 72 1.54 16.19 7.92
CA ARG A 72 2.56 15.62 8.82
C ARG A 72 2.02 14.37 9.53
N LEU A 73 0.75 14.41 9.96
CA LEU A 73 0.05 13.26 10.54
C LEU A 73 -0.09 12.12 9.53
N TYR A 74 -0.49 12.43 8.29
CA TYR A 74 -0.63 11.45 7.22
C TYR A 74 0.69 10.73 6.90
N SER A 75 1.81 11.47 6.84
CA SER A 75 3.15 10.89 6.63
C SER A 75 3.49 9.83 7.69
N ARG A 76 3.14 10.06 8.96
CA ARG A 76 3.35 9.08 10.04
C ARG A 76 2.49 7.83 9.85
N PHE A 77 1.23 7.97 9.44
CA PHE A 77 0.36 6.83 9.18
C PHE A 77 0.87 5.96 8.04
N ILE A 78 1.41 6.57 6.97
CA ILE A 78 2.01 5.82 5.86
C ILE A 78 3.23 5.03 6.35
N TYR A 79 4.09 5.64 7.16
CA TYR A 79 5.26 4.94 7.72
C TYR A 79 4.86 3.76 8.61
N ALA A 80 3.89 3.97 9.51
CA ALA A 80 3.38 2.89 10.36
C ALA A 80 2.75 1.77 9.54
N TYR A 81 1.96 2.12 8.52
CA TYR A 81 1.35 1.16 7.60
C TYR A 81 2.41 0.38 6.82
N LEU A 82 3.49 1.02 6.36
CA LEU A 82 4.59 0.37 5.64
C LEU A 82 5.23 -0.71 6.51
N ILE A 83 5.50 -0.42 7.79
CA ILE A 83 6.04 -1.40 8.74
C ILE A 83 5.10 -2.60 8.90
N ILE A 84 3.79 -2.35 9.12
CA ILE A 84 2.79 -3.40 9.26
C ILE A 84 2.72 -4.26 7.99
N ARG A 85 2.75 -3.63 6.81
CA ARG A 85 2.72 -4.33 5.52
C ARG A 85 3.95 -5.20 5.31
N THR A 86 5.15 -4.71 5.65
CA THR A 86 6.39 -5.49 5.58
C THR A 86 6.35 -6.69 6.53
N LEU A 87 5.87 -6.51 7.77
CA LEU A 87 5.72 -7.61 8.72
C LEU A 87 4.70 -8.64 8.24
N SER A 88 3.55 -8.20 7.73
CA SER A 88 2.54 -9.08 7.15
C SER A 88 3.08 -9.86 5.97
N PHE A 89 3.88 -9.23 5.10
CA PHE A 89 4.50 -9.90 3.96
C PHE A 89 5.51 -10.97 4.39
N LEU A 90 6.34 -10.66 5.39
CA LEU A 90 7.27 -11.62 5.99
C LEU A 90 6.53 -12.82 6.58
N TYR A 91 5.44 -12.55 7.32
CA TYR A 91 4.58 -13.59 7.88
C TYR A 91 3.99 -14.51 6.80
N THR A 92 3.46 -13.95 5.71
CA THR A 92 2.93 -14.74 4.59
C THR A 92 3.99 -15.65 3.97
N ILE A 93 5.24 -15.17 3.81
CA ILE A 93 6.34 -16.00 3.30
C ILE A 93 6.64 -17.17 4.23
N ILE A 94 6.71 -16.93 5.55
CA ILE A 94 6.98 -17.96 6.55
C ILE A 94 5.89 -19.03 6.52
N VAL A 95 4.62 -18.59 6.52
CA VAL A 95 3.48 -19.48 6.47
C VAL A 95 3.48 -20.31 5.18
N LEU A 96 3.68 -19.67 4.03
CA LEU A 96 3.76 -20.37 2.74
C LEU A 96 4.89 -21.41 2.73
N ALA A 97 6.05 -21.07 3.28
CA ALA A 97 7.16 -22.01 3.41
C ALA A 97 6.84 -23.20 4.32
N SER A 98 6.08 -22.98 5.40
CA SER A 98 5.67 -24.07 6.30
C SER A 98 4.66 -25.04 5.66
N TYR A 99 3.81 -24.54 4.76
CA TYR A 99 2.82 -25.35 4.03
C TYR A 99 3.34 -26.06 2.78
N LYS A 100 4.65 -25.96 2.49
CA LYS A 100 5.23 -26.58 1.30
C LYS A 100 4.92 -28.08 1.23
N SER A 101 5.03 -28.79 2.35
CA SER A 101 4.79 -30.24 2.41
C SER A 101 3.36 -30.58 2.03
N ASP A 102 2.38 -30.00 2.72
CA ASP A 102 0.97 -30.29 2.53
C ASP A 102 0.48 -29.90 1.12
N TYR A 103 1.03 -28.82 0.57
CA TYR A 103 0.76 -28.40 -0.82
C TYR A 103 1.26 -29.44 -1.81
N MET A 104 2.49 -29.96 -1.63
CA MET A 104 3.05 -30.97 -2.54
C MET A 104 2.22 -32.25 -2.50
N ASP A 105 1.89 -32.73 -1.30
CA ASP A 105 1.11 -33.96 -1.12
C ASP A 105 -0.28 -33.83 -1.76
N SER A 106 -0.97 -32.71 -1.52
CA SER A 106 -2.28 -32.43 -2.11
C SER A 106 -2.21 -32.31 -3.64
N CYS A 107 -1.18 -31.66 -4.16
CA CYS A 107 -1.01 -31.45 -5.60
C CYS A 107 -0.74 -32.77 -6.33
N VAL A 108 0.13 -33.61 -5.79
CA VAL A 108 0.45 -34.93 -6.36
C VAL A 108 -0.79 -35.81 -6.37
N GLN A 109 -1.50 -35.90 -5.24
CA GLN A 109 -2.70 -36.74 -5.11
C GLN A 109 -3.80 -36.35 -6.13
N ILE A 110 -4.03 -35.06 -6.35
CA ILE A 110 -5.04 -34.58 -7.31
C ILE A 110 -4.64 -34.93 -8.75
N ASN A 111 -3.37 -34.75 -9.09
CA ASN A 111 -2.88 -34.98 -10.45
C ASN A 111 -2.82 -36.47 -10.81
N GLU A 112 -2.38 -37.32 -9.88
CA GLU A 112 -2.44 -38.78 -10.03
C GLU A 112 -3.88 -39.24 -10.27
N SER A 113 -4.82 -38.74 -9.46
CA SER A 113 -6.23 -39.11 -9.54
C SER A 113 -6.90 -38.69 -10.86
N ARG A 114 -6.46 -37.59 -11.48
CA ARG A 114 -7.06 -37.06 -12.73
C ARG A 114 -6.41 -37.58 -14.00
N HIS A 115 -5.10 -37.77 -14.01
CA HIS A 115 -4.34 -38.01 -15.26
C HIS A 115 -3.72 -39.41 -15.33
N GLY A 116 -3.74 -40.20 -14.24
CA GLY A 116 -3.07 -41.50 -14.20
C GLY A 116 -1.57 -41.40 -14.52
N ALA A 117 -0.99 -40.22 -14.29
CA ALA A 117 0.37 -39.88 -14.65
C ALA A 117 1.37 -40.49 -13.65
N ASP A 118 2.60 -40.70 -14.09
CA ASP A 118 3.68 -41.22 -13.24
C ASP A 118 3.96 -40.25 -12.07
N HIS A 119 4.22 -40.83 -10.89
CA HIS A 119 4.41 -40.10 -9.62
C HIS A 119 5.57 -39.08 -9.72
N ASN A 120 6.61 -39.43 -10.48
CA ASN A 120 7.78 -38.58 -10.67
C ASN A 120 7.49 -37.35 -11.55
N GLU A 121 6.70 -37.50 -12.61
CA GLU A 121 6.33 -36.38 -13.48
C GLU A 121 5.40 -35.41 -12.74
N THR A 122 4.40 -35.92 -12.03
CA THR A 122 3.46 -35.08 -11.27
C THR A 122 4.16 -34.27 -10.18
N THR A 123 5.11 -34.87 -9.47
CA THR A 123 5.94 -34.19 -8.45
C THR A 123 6.73 -33.02 -9.05
N TYR A 124 7.32 -33.20 -10.24
CA TYR A 124 8.07 -32.15 -10.92
C TYR A 124 7.20 -30.95 -11.29
N PHE A 125 6.02 -31.18 -11.87
CA PHE A 125 5.07 -30.12 -12.23
C PHE A 125 4.56 -29.36 -11.00
N CYS A 126 4.22 -30.07 -9.92
CA CYS A 126 3.79 -29.46 -8.66
C CYS A 126 4.88 -28.55 -8.06
N ASN A 127 6.13 -29.00 -8.11
CA ASN A 127 7.26 -28.22 -7.62
C ASN A 127 7.49 -26.94 -8.43
N ILE A 128 7.42 -27.01 -9.76
CA ILE A 128 7.50 -25.82 -10.62
C ILE A 128 6.36 -24.85 -10.32
N GLY A 129 5.13 -25.35 -10.17
CA GLY A 129 3.98 -24.51 -9.85
C GLY A 129 4.14 -23.79 -8.52
N TYR A 130 4.57 -24.50 -7.49
CA TYR A 130 4.87 -23.93 -6.17
C TYR A 130 5.93 -22.83 -6.25
N PHE A 131 7.07 -23.12 -6.90
CA PHE A 131 8.13 -22.13 -7.06
C PHE A 131 7.69 -20.91 -7.89
N GLY A 132 6.91 -21.12 -8.95
CA GLY A 132 6.36 -20.04 -9.77
C GLY A 132 5.43 -19.12 -8.99
N MET A 133 4.52 -19.70 -8.20
CA MET A 133 3.63 -18.94 -7.31
C MET A 133 4.42 -18.14 -6.26
N LEU A 134 5.39 -18.78 -5.61
CA LEU A 134 6.23 -18.16 -4.59
C LEU A 134 7.06 -17.01 -5.18
N LEU A 135 7.66 -17.21 -6.35
CA LEU A 135 8.43 -16.18 -7.06
C LEU A 135 7.55 -14.99 -7.44
N ALA A 136 6.36 -15.24 -7.98
CA ALA A 136 5.41 -14.18 -8.33
C ALA A 136 5.00 -13.36 -7.09
N LEU A 137 4.68 -14.03 -5.98
CA LEU A 137 4.34 -13.38 -4.71
C LEU A 137 5.48 -12.50 -4.20
N ILE A 138 6.72 -13.01 -4.26
CA ILE A 138 7.90 -12.24 -3.83
C ILE A 138 8.09 -10.99 -4.71
N LEU A 139 8.09 -11.15 -6.03
CA LEU A 139 8.29 -10.05 -6.96
C LEU A 139 7.23 -8.96 -6.79
N THR A 140 5.95 -9.35 -6.71
CA THR A 140 4.84 -8.41 -6.48
C THR A 140 4.97 -7.72 -5.14
N GLY A 141 5.35 -8.43 -4.08
CA GLY A 141 5.56 -7.85 -2.74
C GLY A 141 6.68 -6.83 -2.71
N VAL A 142 7.85 -7.16 -3.26
CA VAL A 142 9.01 -6.26 -3.35
C VAL A 142 8.66 -5.01 -4.14
N PHE A 143 8.03 -5.17 -5.31
CA PHE A 143 7.62 -4.05 -6.15
C PHE A 143 6.64 -3.12 -5.41
N THR A 144 5.69 -3.70 -4.69
CA THR A 144 4.71 -2.95 -3.89
C THR A 144 5.39 -2.14 -2.78
N ILE A 145 6.35 -2.73 -2.06
CA ILE A 145 7.11 -2.05 -1.00
C ILE A 145 7.90 -0.87 -1.57
N ILE A 146 8.59 -1.06 -2.70
CA ILE A 146 9.36 0.01 -3.36
C ILE A 146 8.45 1.18 -3.73
N LEU A 147 7.27 0.90 -4.30
CA LEU A 147 6.29 1.92 -4.62
C LEU A 147 5.84 2.67 -3.36
N MET A 148 5.52 1.97 -2.27
CA MET A 148 5.10 2.61 -1.03
C MET A 148 6.19 3.51 -0.43
N ILE A 149 7.45 3.08 -0.46
CA ILE A 149 8.59 3.92 -0.03
C ILE A 149 8.66 5.19 -0.89
N TYR A 150 8.55 5.04 -2.21
CA TYR A 150 8.57 6.18 -3.13
C TYR A 150 7.43 7.16 -2.82
N TYR A 151 6.21 6.66 -2.61
CA TYR A 151 5.06 7.49 -2.21
C TYR A 151 5.30 8.21 -0.89
N ALA A 152 5.83 7.53 0.13
CA ALA A 152 6.16 8.14 1.41
C ALA A 152 7.17 9.28 1.26
N MET A 153 8.22 9.10 0.44
CA MET A 153 9.20 10.15 0.14
C MET A 153 8.56 11.36 -0.54
N VAL A 154 7.70 11.15 -1.53
CA VAL A 154 7.01 12.24 -2.26
C VAL A 154 6.14 13.05 -1.31
N ILE A 155 5.38 12.39 -0.43
CA ILE A 155 4.51 13.05 0.54
C ILE A 155 5.32 13.84 1.57
N ASN A 156 6.42 13.28 2.05
CA ASN A 156 7.31 13.96 2.98
C ASN A 156 7.97 15.21 2.36
N ALA A 157 8.39 15.12 1.09
CA ALA A 157 8.91 16.27 0.36
C ALA A 157 7.83 17.36 0.18
N TYR A 158 6.58 16.95 -0.06
CA TYR A 158 5.47 17.88 -0.19
C TYR A 158 5.12 18.56 1.14
N SER A 159 5.08 17.82 2.26
CA SER A 159 4.81 18.39 3.58
C SER A 159 5.83 19.46 3.95
N LYS A 160 7.11 19.21 3.67
CA LYS A 160 8.20 20.17 3.94
C LYS A 160 8.08 21.45 3.09
N ARG A 161 7.69 21.32 1.82
CA ARG A 161 7.45 22.50 0.95
C ARG A 161 6.26 23.33 1.42
N ARG A 162 5.25 22.70 2.02
CA ARG A 162 4.06 23.38 2.52
C ARG A 162 4.36 24.15 3.82
N GLU A 163 5.14 23.55 4.72
CA GLU A 163 5.61 24.19 5.96
C GLU A 163 6.33 25.52 5.66
N ILE A 164 7.29 25.52 4.72
CA ILE A 164 8.01 26.74 4.30
C ILE A 164 7.06 27.83 3.77
N LYS A 165 6.03 27.45 3.00
CA LYS A 165 5.06 28.41 2.46
C LYS A 165 4.12 28.99 3.52
N GLU A 166 3.83 28.23 4.58
CA GLU A 166 3.03 28.72 5.70
C GLU A 166 3.84 29.75 6.50
N GLU A 167 5.13 29.48 6.76
CA GLU A 167 6.06 30.40 7.44
C GLU A 167 6.31 31.72 6.64
N GLU A 168 6.43 31.64 5.31
CA GLU A 168 6.59 32.82 4.44
C GLU A 168 5.34 33.74 4.43
N ASN A 169 4.14 33.16 4.57
CA ASN A 169 2.88 33.92 4.58
C ASN A 169 2.62 34.59 5.95
N GLU A 170 3.01 33.95 7.06
CA GLU A 170 2.91 34.55 8.39
C GLU A 170 3.86 35.76 8.52
N SER A 171 5.12 35.62 8.09
CA SER A 171 6.11 36.70 8.16
C SER A 171 5.80 37.91 7.26
N SER A 172 5.15 37.71 6.11
CA SER A 172 4.72 38.83 5.24
C SER A 172 3.49 39.59 5.78
N SER A 173 2.66 38.95 6.59
CA SER A 173 1.46 39.58 7.15
C SER A 173 1.78 40.48 8.35
N GLU A 174 2.86 40.21 9.07
CA GLU A 174 3.32 41.00 10.22
C GLU A 174 3.96 42.36 9.83
N VAL A 175 4.37 42.53 8.57
CA VAL A 175 5.04 43.75 8.07
C VAL A 175 4.06 44.86 7.64
N ILE A 176 2.75 44.60 7.58
CA ILE A 176 1.74 45.56 7.05
C ILE A 176 1.03 46.36 8.16
N GLU A 177 1.22 46.05 9.44
CA GLU A 177 0.74 46.90 10.55
C GLU A 177 1.78 47.94 10.97
N THR A 178 1.95 48.99 10.16
CA THR A 178 2.35 50.30 10.71
C THR A 178 1.51 51.41 10.12
N PRO A 179 0.78 52.16 10.97
CA PRO A 179 0.69 53.61 10.84
C PRO A 179 1.39 54.20 12.07
N GLY A 180 2.54 54.87 11.97
CA GLY A 180 2.64 56.08 11.16
C GLY A 180 1.74 57.18 11.75
N SER A 181 2.00 57.61 12.98
CA SER A 181 1.52 58.86 13.61
C SER A 181 2.10 58.88 15.05
N MET A 182 2.78 59.90 15.56
CA MET A 182 2.47 61.31 15.44
C MET A 182 3.73 62.08 15.85
N ASP A 183 4.38 62.73 14.89
CA ASP A 183 5.36 63.77 15.18
C ASP A 183 4.87 65.04 14.48
N ARG A 184 4.49 66.02 15.32
CA ARG A 184 4.54 67.49 15.14
C ARG A 184 3.45 68.18 15.97
N PRO A 185 3.65 69.45 16.35
CA PRO A 185 4.89 70.25 16.40
C PRO A 185 5.38 70.53 17.82
#